data_AF-A0A918T916-F1
#
_entry.id   AF-A0A918T916-F1
#
_cell.length_a   1.000
_cell.length_b   1.000
_cell.length_c   1.000
_cell.angle_alpha   90.00
_cell.angle_beta   90.00
_cell.angle_gamma   90.00
#
_symmetry.space_group_name_H-M   'P 1'
#
loop_
_entity.id
_entity.type
_entity.pdbx_description
1 polymer ?
#
loop_
_entity_poly.entity_id
_entity_poly.type
_entity_poly.pdbx_seq_one_letter_code
_entity_poly.pdbx_strand_id
1 'polypeptide(L)'
;MANGAEELLDEIVTGEVTGEEERCSHTDLAGFKANVEGAQMSFDLLKPVAAKNDAALVAELDKQFGALNTLLDQYRADKAGYGFTPYDKVGKEQRKELSDAVNALAEPLSELAAAVVK
;
A
#
# COMPACT_ATOMS: atom_id res chain seq x y z
N MET A 1 6.13 -14.48 -2.28
CA MET A 1 6.34 -13.33 -1.39
C MET A 1 6.40 -12.05 -2.21
N ALA A 2 7.39 -11.80 -3.07
CA ALA A 2 7.42 -10.59 -3.90
C ALA A 2 6.17 -10.45 -4.80
N ASN A 3 5.86 -11.47 -5.61
CA ASN A 3 4.66 -11.44 -6.46
C ASN A 3 3.35 -11.35 -5.65
N GLY A 4 3.33 -11.88 -4.43
CA GLY A 4 2.16 -11.75 -3.55
C GLY A 4 2.00 -10.35 -2.95
N ALA A 5 3.09 -9.60 -2.80
CA ALA A 5 3.05 -8.20 -2.40
C ALA A 5 2.52 -7.31 -3.54
N GLU A 6 2.85 -7.66 -4.78
CA GLU A 6 2.34 -7.03 -5.99
C GLU A 6 0.83 -7.30 -6.16
N GLU A 7 0.39 -8.56 -6.01
CA GLU A 7 -1.05 -8.92 -6.06
C GLU A 7 -1.90 -8.14 -5.04
N LEU A 8 -1.37 -7.91 -3.83
CA LEU A 8 -2.06 -7.10 -2.81
C LEU A 8 -2.17 -5.62 -3.19
N LEU A 9 -1.20 -5.06 -3.94
CA LEU A 9 -1.32 -3.71 -4.47
C LEU A 9 -2.30 -3.63 -5.64
N ASP A 10 -2.35 -4.65 -6.47
CA ASP A 10 -3.30 -4.71 -7.60
C ASP A 10 -4.76 -4.73 -7.12
N GLU A 11 -5.05 -5.38 -5.98
CA GLU A 11 -6.37 -5.34 -5.35
C GLU A 11 -6.79 -3.89 -5.00
N ILE A 12 -5.89 -3.14 -4.37
CA ILE A 12 -6.09 -1.72 -4.03
C ILE A 12 -6.39 -0.88 -5.29
N VAL A 13 -5.63 -1.09 -6.36
CA VAL A 13 -5.75 -0.30 -7.60
C VAL A 13 -7.06 -0.59 -8.33
N THR A 14 -7.52 -1.84 -8.31
CA THR A 14 -8.64 -2.29 -9.14
C THR A 14 -10.01 -2.08 -8.51
N GLY A 15 -10.14 -2.01 -7.18
CA GLY A 15 -11.43 -1.87 -6.51
C GLY A 15 -11.46 -0.89 -5.34
N GLU A 16 -10.48 -0.94 -4.46
CA GLU A 16 -10.53 -0.25 -3.18
C GLU A 16 -10.34 1.26 -3.31
N VAL A 17 -9.42 1.70 -4.19
CA VAL A 17 -9.21 3.13 -4.47
C VAL A 17 -10.40 3.76 -5.20
N THR A 18 -11.25 2.98 -5.87
CA THR A 18 -12.48 3.50 -6.47
C THR A 18 -13.66 3.47 -5.48
N GLY A 19 -13.57 2.66 -4.43
CA GLY A 19 -14.61 2.43 -3.43
C GLY A 19 -15.67 1.46 -3.91
N GLU A 20 -15.29 0.55 -4.82
CA GLU A 20 -16.21 -0.37 -5.47
C GLU A 20 -16.31 -1.73 -4.77
N GLU A 21 -15.36 -2.08 -3.90
CA GLU A 21 -15.37 -3.33 -3.16
C GLU A 21 -16.37 -3.31 -2.00
N GLU A 22 -16.37 -2.26 -1.18
CA GLU A 22 -17.17 -2.20 0.05
C GLU A 22 -18.29 -1.16 -0.06
N ARG A 23 -19.01 -1.15 -1.20
CA ARG A 23 -20.09 -0.17 -1.50
C ARG A 23 -21.22 -0.08 -0.46
N CYS A 24 -21.40 -1.09 0.38
CA CYS A 24 -22.44 -1.10 1.42
C CYS A 24 -21.90 -0.79 2.83
N SER A 25 -20.68 -1.24 3.15
CA SER A 25 -20.03 -1.12 4.46
C SER A 25 -19.14 0.12 4.58
N HIS A 26 -18.67 0.65 3.44
CA HIS A 26 -17.79 1.83 3.31
C HIS A 26 -16.46 1.71 4.06
N THR A 27 -15.97 0.47 4.21
CA THR A 27 -14.77 0.10 4.95
C THR A 27 -13.52 -0.06 4.07
N ASP A 28 -13.56 0.42 2.82
CA ASP A 28 -12.50 0.31 1.82
C ASP A 28 -11.12 0.78 2.36
N LEU A 29 -11.04 1.85 3.17
CA LEU A 29 -9.76 2.29 3.75
C LEU A 29 -9.14 1.29 4.74
N ALA A 30 -9.96 0.51 5.43
CA ALA A 30 -9.47 -0.48 6.38
C ALA A 30 -8.88 -1.69 5.65
N GLY A 31 -9.55 -2.16 4.59
CA GLY A 31 -8.99 -3.17 3.69
C GLY A 31 -7.72 -2.68 3.01
N PHE A 32 -7.70 -1.42 2.57
CA PHE A 32 -6.52 -0.80 1.96
C PHE A 32 -5.34 -0.79 2.90
N LYS A 33 -5.54 -0.37 4.15
CA LYS A 33 -4.46 -0.45 5.15
C LYS A 33 -3.96 -1.89 5.32
N ALA A 34 -4.86 -2.87 5.39
CA ALA A 34 -4.49 -4.28 5.55
C ALA A 34 -3.68 -4.82 4.36
N ASN A 35 -4.07 -4.48 3.13
CA ASN A 35 -3.34 -4.85 1.91
C ASN A 35 -1.94 -4.23 1.86
N VAL A 36 -1.82 -2.93 2.20
CA VAL A 36 -0.51 -2.26 2.33
C VAL A 36 0.37 -2.92 3.40
N GLU A 37 -0.20 -3.29 4.55
CA GLU A 37 0.54 -3.97 5.61
C GLU A 37 1.01 -5.37 5.18
N GLY A 38 0.19 -6.13 4.47
CA GLY A 38 0.57 -7.43 3.93
C GLY A 38 1.70 -7.33 2.89
N ALA A 39 1.61 -6.36 1.99
CA ALA A 39 2.66 -6.07 1.02
C ALA A 39 3.96 -5.64 1.70
N GLN A 40 3.88 -4.74 2.69
CA GLN A 40 5.05 -4.27 3.45
C GLN A 40 5.71 -5.40 4.24
N MET A 41 4.93 -6.28 4.88
CA MET A 41 5.46 -7.44 5.60
C MET A 41 6.25 -8.36 4.65
N SER A 42 5.73 -8.59 3.44
CA SER A 42 6.45 -9.38 2.42
C SER A 42 7.75 -8.70 1.98
N PHE A 43 7.74 -7.37 1.82
CA PHE A 43 8.95 -6.59 1.54
C PHE A 43 9.97 -6.68 2.68
N ASP A 44 9.56 -6.48 3.93
CA ASP A 44 10.44 -6.52 5.11
C ASP A 44 11.16 -7.89 5.25
N LEU A 45 10.45 -8.99 4.95
CA LEU A 45 11.04 -10.33 4.94
C LEU A 45 12.11 -10.51 3.85
N LEU A 46 11.97 -9.83 2.72
CA LEU A 46 12.87 -9.91 1.56
C LEU A 46 14.00 -8.87 1.61
N LYS A 47 13.81 -7.80 2.39
CA LYS A 47 14.71 -6.66 2.52
C LYS A 47 16.19 -7.03 2.77
N PRO A 48 16.55 -8.02 3.61
CA PRO A 48 17.96 -8.37 3.84
C PRO A 48 18.67 -8.92 2.59
N VAL A 49 17.92 -9.57 1.69
CA VAL A 49 18.46 -10.09 0.42
C VAL A 49 18.44 -9.00 -0.64
N ALA A 50 17.29 -8.31 -0.79
CA ALA A 50 17.14 -7.21 -1.72
C ALA A 50 18.19 -6.11 -1.49
N ALA A 51 18.51 -5.76 -0.24
CA ALA A 51 19.50 -4.72 0.09
C ALA A 51 20.94 -5.08 -0.33
N LYS A 52 21.28 -6.37 -0.44
CA LYS A 52 22.60 -6.80 -0.95
C LYS A 52 22.72 -6.61 -2.45
N ASN A 53 21.60 -6.71 -3.15
CA ASN A 53 21.54 -6.71 -4.61
C ASN A 53 21.15 -5.34 -5.18
N ASP A 54 20.34 -4.57 -4.44
CA ASP A 54 19.82 -3.28 -4.84
C ASP A 54 19.40 -2.42 -3.63
N ALA A 55 20.38 -1.78 -2.99
CA ALA A 55 20.12 -0.91 -1.83
C ALA A 55 19.31 0.36 -2.19
N ALA A 56 19.38 0.82 -3.44
CA ALA A 56 18.63 1.97 -3.91
C ALA A 56 17.13 1.64 -4.01
N LEU A 57 16.80 0.48 -4.57
CA LEU A 57 15.43 -0.02 -4.61
C LEU A 57 14.84 -0.15 -3.20
N VAL A 58 15.59 -0.73 -2.26
CA VAL A 58 15.14 -0.87 -0.86
C VAL A 58 14.85 0.49 -0.22
N ALA A 59 15.71 1.49 -0.45
CA ALA A 59 15.49 2.83 0.09
C ALA A 59 14.26 3.51 -0.51
N GLU A 60 13.99 3.31 -1.81
CA GLU A 60 12.79 3.84 -2.45
C GLU A 60 11.53 3.13 -1.94
N LEU A 61 11.54 1.82 -1.80
CA LEU A 61 10.43 1.05 -1.21
C LEU A 61 10.11 1.49 0.22
N ASP A 62 11.13 1.66 1.07
CA ASP A 62 10.95 2.20 2.43
C ASP A 62 10.26 3.56 2.42
N LYS A 63 10.71 4.45 1.52
CA LYS A 63 10.14 5.79 1.38
C LYS A 63 8.69 5.73 0.93
N GLN A 64 8.36 4.91 -0.06
CA GLN A 64 7.00 4.83 -0.61
C GLN A 64 6.03 4.16 0.36
N PHE A 65 6.42 3.06 1.02
CA PHE A 65 5.63 2.48 2.11
C PHE A 65 5.42 3.47 3.25
N GLY A 66 6.46 4.20 3.66
CA GLY A 66 6.35 5.22 4.71
C GLY A 66 5.38 6.35 4.33
N ALA A 67 5.46 6.84 3.10
CA ALA A 67 4.59 7.90 2.58
C ALA A 67 3.12 7.44 2.52
N LEU A 68 2.85 6.25 1.95
CA LEU A 68 1.49 5.72 1.83
C LEU A 68 0.87 5.42 3.20
N ASN A 69 1.62 4.82 4.13
CA ASN A 69 1.14 4.62 5.50
C ASN A 69 0.82 5.95 6.20
N THR A 70 1.68 6.96 6.04
CA THR A 70 1.47 8.29 6.62
C THR A 70 0.20 8.94 6.06
N LEU A 71 -0.06 8.78 4.76
CA LEU A 71 -1.27 9.29 4.11
C LEU A 71 -2.52 8.56 4.63
N LEU A 72 -2.51 7.23 4.69
CA LEU A 72 -3.61 6.42 5.22
C LEU A 72 -3.93 6.77 6.69
N ASP A 73 -2.91 7.02 7.51
CA ASP A 73 -3.08 7.38 8.93
C ASP A 73 -3.78 8.73 9.16
N GLN A 74 -3.92 9.57 8.12
CA GLN A 74 -4.74 10.79 8.16
C GLN A 74 -6.23 10.48 8.21
N TYR A 75 -6.64 9.33 7.67
CA TYR A 75 -8.04 8.92 7.60
C TYR A 75 -8.49 8.07 8.79
N ARG A 76 -7.62 7.80 9.77
CA ARG A 76 -8.03 7.10 11.00
C ARG A 76 -9.05 7.92 11.76
N ALA A 77 -10.22 7.32 11.98
CA ALA A 77 -11.25 7.87 12.86
C ALA A 77 -10.89 7.64 14.34
N ASP A 78 -10.15 6.57 14.62
CA ASP A 78 -9.58 6.28 15.94
C ASP A 78 -8.08 6.00 15.82
N LYS A 79 -7.26 6.84 16.45
CA LYS A 79 -5.79 6.68 16.48
C LYS A 79 -5.34 5.48 17.32
N ALA A 80 -6.18 4.99 18.23
CA ALA A 80 -5.89 3.84 19.10
C ALA A 80 -6.42 2.51 18.53
N GLY A 81 -7.14 2.54 17.41
CA GLY A 81 -7.77 1.37 16.80
C GLY A 81 -7.56 1.29 15.29
N TYR A 82 -8.24 0.31 14.69
CA TYR A 82 -8.26 0.09 13.23
C TYR A 82 -9.48 0.76 12.57
N GLY A 83 -10.05 1.77 13.23
CA GLY A 83 -11.21 2.51 12.73
C GLY A 83 -10.79 3.59 11.73
N PHE A 84 -11.35 3.53 10.53
CA PHE A 84 -11.12 4.51 9.46
C PHE A 84 -12.38 5.33 9.16
N THR A 85 -12.15 6.50 8.57
CA THR A 85 -13.18 7.34 8.00
C THR A 85 -13.92 6.56 6.92
N PRO A 86 -15.26 6.49 6.95
CA PRO A 86 -16.05 5.85 5.90
C PRO A 86 -15.69 6.39 4.52
N TYR A 87 -15.55 5.50 3.53
CA TYR A 87 -15.01 5.87 2.22
C TYR A 87 -15.87 6.89 1.46
N ASP A 88 -17.19 6.91 1.69
CA ASP A 88 -18.13 7.90 1.14
C ASP A 88 -17.82 9.34 1.58
N LYS A 89 -17.06 9.52 2.67
CA LYS A 89 -16.59 10.82 3.16
C LYS A 89 -15.22 11.23 2.61
N VAL A 90 -14.54 10.35 1.88
CA VAL A 90 -13.26 10.64 1.21
C VAL A 90 -13.56 11.34 -0.10
N GLY A 91 -13.20 12.62 -0.19
CA GLY A 91 -13.41 13.46 -1.35
C GLY A 91 -12.57 13.04 -2.56
N LYS A 92 -12.94 13.52 -3.74
CA LYS A 92 -12.29 13.13 -5.01
C LYS A 92 -10.78 13.42 -5.03
N GLU A 93 -10.36 14.56 -4.50
CA GLU A 93 -8.94 14.95 -4.45
C GLU A 93 -8.14 14.01 -3.53
N GLN A 94 -8.69 13.69 -2.37
CA GLN A 94 -8.13 12.74 -1.41
C GLN A 94 -7.99 11.33 -2.00
N ARG A 95 -9.01 10.85 -2.72
CA ARG A 95 -8.94 9.56 -3.43
C ARG A 95 -7.86 9.58 -4.51
N LYS A 96 -7.69 10.71 -5.21
CA LYS A 96 -6.61 10.88 -6.18
C LYS A 96 -5.23 10.83 -5.50
N GLU A 97 -5.05 11.50 -4.37
CA GLU A 97 -3.79 11.44 -3.62
C GLU A 97 -3.45 10.01 -3.17
N LEU A 98 -4.45 9.27 -2.68
CA LEU A 98 -4.29 7.85 -2.34
C LEU A 98 -3.89 7.02 -3.57
N SER A 99 -4.55 7.22 -4.72
CA SER A 99 -4.21 6.55 -5.97
C SER A 99 -2.80 6.87 -6.45
N ASP A 100 -2.39 8.14 -6.41
CA ASP A 100 -1.06 8.55 -6.83
C ASP A 100 0.02 7.94 -5.92
N ALA A 101 -0.22 7.84 -4.61
CA ALA A 101 0.69 7.20 -3.67
C ALA A 101 0.81 5.67 -3.88
N VAL A 102 -0.29 4.99 -4.22
CA VAL A 102 -0.26 3.56 -4.56
C VAL A 102 0.54 3.33 -5.83
N ASN A 103 0.30 4.12 -6.88
CA ASN A 103 1.04 4.00 -8.13
C ASN A 103 2.55 4.23 -7.93
N ALA A 104 2.92 5.19 -7.07
CA ALA A 104 4.32 5.46 -6.73
C ALA A 104 5.00 4.30 -5.97
N LEU A 105 4.23 3.47 -5.26
CA LEU A 105 4.72 2.26 -4.61
C LEU A 105 4.73 1.04 -5.54
N ALA A 106 3.73 0.92 -6.42
CA ALA A 106 3.56 -0.24 -7.30
C ALA A 106 4.75 -0.41 -8.26
N GLU A 107 5.23 0.68 -8.86
CA GLU A 107 6.37 0.65 -9.79
C GLU A 107 7.62 0.02 -9.15
N PRO A 108 8.19 0.54 -8.04
CA PRO A 108 9.35 -0.09 -7.41
C PRO A 108 9.02 -1.47 -6.81
N LEU A 109 7.80 -1.73 -6.34
CA LEU A 109 7.47 -3.04 -5.76
C LEU A 109 7.52 -4.16 -6.81
N SER A 110 7.18 -3.87 -8.06
CA SER A 110 7.29 -4.82 -9.18
C SER A 110 8.73 -5.29 -9.42
N GLU A 111 9.74 -4.48 -9.07
CA GLU A 111 11.16 -4.83 -9.25
C GLU A 111 11.70 -5.73 -8.11
N LEU A 112 10.96 -5.87 -7.01
CA LEU A 112 11.42 -6.61 -5.83
C LEU A 112 11.71 -8.08 -6.14
N ALA A 113 10.89 -8.72 -6.97
CA ALA A 113 11.07 -10.13 -7.35
C ALA A 113 12.41 -10.35 -8.07
N ALA A 114 12.78 -9.44 -8.96
CA ALA A 114 14.06 -9.49 -9.67
C ALA A 114 15.24 -9.18 -8.74
N ALA A 115 15.08 -8.25 -7.80
CA ALA A 115 16.14 -7.88 -6.87
C ALA A 115 16.55 -9.02 -5.92
N VAL A 116 15.64 -9.92 -5.55
CA VAL A 116 15.91 -10.99 -4.56
C VAL A 116 16.50 -12.27 -5.16
N VAL A 117 16.58 -12.38 -6.48
CA VAL A 117 17.14 -13.57 -7.19
C VAL A 117 18.46 -13.29 -7.92
N LYS A 118 18.99 -12.07 -7.80
CA LYS A 118 20.32 -11.68 -8.30
C LYS A 118 21.45 -12.35 -7.53
#